data_AF-A0AAV9W7M9-F1
#
_entry.id   AF-A0AAV9W7M9-F1
#
_cell.length_a   1.000
_cell.length_b   1.000
_cell.length_c   1.000
_cell.angle_alpha   90.00
_cell.angle_beta   90.00
_cell.angle_gamma   90.00
#
_symmetry.space_group_name_H-M   'P 1'
#
loop_
_entity.id
_entity.type
_entity.pdbx_description
1 polymer ?
#
loop_
_entity_poly.entity_id
_entity_poly.type
_entity_poly.pdbx_seq_one_letter_code
_entity_poly.pdbx_strand_id
1 'polypeptide(L)'
;MDKLGNVTTQLVRSSADWSHGILTEHSIQNAYQEVIRNAKHYVYIENHINKTTQLLDTNYTTVTATGDKQKPIINTIGAAIVDAITTAHSENRKFRVIVLIPLVPGFAGDLREKGANGTRAIMDYQYKSMFRGEHSICGILKKKGIDPVQYISFFSLRSYDRLNRTERIMEKEERTGVKYEDVQHAQAHEVMSEEGVTGGQGYGKNDSVQYHMKKDREAFEEELEGDTPHDERTKDSIAQDALESRKKPLEEGFQGDEELEKENIITEQCYIHAKVLIADDKIAIIGSSNLNDRSQLGYHDSELSIVVEDQNTIDTKMDGEDFQASYFAAHLRRQLWREHLGLLPPQDLDCSNDPNVALPGEGEYDFQEDEQSKIVEDPLDDKLWDTWNRQAYDNTAIFRELFHCVPDNSVKTFEDYDKFLPKEGIKAGHLFNPEMPLKDVKEKLDGIKGHLVRFPTEFLINEEMAERGLDFNEITESIYT
;
A
#
# COMPACT_ATOMS: atom_id res chain seq x y z
N MET A 1 -0.95 34.37 -2.42
CA MET A 1 -1.66 34.23 -1.14
C MET A 1 -0.68 33.62 -0.17
N ASP A 2 -0.64 34.06 1.09
CA ASP A 2 0.12 33.34 2.10
C ASP A 2 -0.38 31.89 2.12
N LYS A 3 0.48 30.93 1.77
CA LYS A 3 0.15 29.49 1.76
C LYS A 3 -0.20 28.96 3.16
N LEU A 4 0.07 29.76 4.19
CA LEU A 4 -0.19 29.47 5.59
C LEU A 4 -1.57 30.00 6.00
N GLY A 5 -2.59 29.17 5.83
CA GLY A 5 -3.94 29.41 6.33
C GLY A 5 -4.12 29.07 7.80
N ASN A 6 -5.25 29.52 8.36
CA ASN A 6 -5.72 28.99 9.63
C ASN A 6 -6.36 27.63 9.39
N VAL A 7 -5.66 26.56 9.76
CA VAL A 7 -6.21 25.21 9.73
C VAL A 7 -6.94 24.94 11.05
N THR A 8 -8.19 24.47 10.98
CA THR A 8 -8.86 23.92 12.17
C THR A 8 -8.47 22.45 12.26
N THR A 9 -7.83 22.08 13.35
CA THR A 9 -7.46 20.69 13.60
C THR A 9 -8.06 20.20 14.91
N GLN A 10 -8.47 18.93 14.91
CA GLN A 10 -8.92 18.24 16.11
C GLN A 10 -8.13 16.94 16.27
N LEU A 11 -7.42 16.83 17.39
CA LEU A 11 -6.83 15.55 17.78
C LEU A 11 -7.92 14.62 18.30
N VAL A 12 -7.91 13.39 17.79
CA VAL A 12 -8.78 12.29 18.21
C VAL A 12 -7.90 11.08 18.53
N ARG A 13 -8.36 10.24 19.46
CA ARG A 13 -7.58 9.10 19.94
C ARG A 13 -8.43 7.87 20.25
N SER A 14 -7.77 6.73 20.23
CA SER A 14 -8.21 5.49 20.85
C SER A 14 -7.37 5.28 22.10
N SER A 15 -7.99 5.24 23.27
CA SER A 15 -7.28 5.14 24.55
C SER A 15 -8.20 4.64 25.65
N ALA A 16 -7.68 3.84 26.56
CA ALA A 16 -8.41 3.33 27.72
C ALA A 16 -7.53 3.27 28.97
N ASP A 17 -8.10 2.78 30.07
CA ASP A 17 -7.49 2.71 31.40
C ASP A 17 -6.10 2.08 31.38
N TRP A 18 -5.95 0.94 30.69
CA TRP A 18 -4.67 0.22 30.61
C TRP A 18 -3.54 1.03 29.95
N SER A 19 -3.90 1.88 28.98
CA SER A 19 -2.93 2.65 28.17
C SER A 19 -2.63 4.03 28.75
N HIS A 20 -3.63 4.70 29.35
CA HIS A 20 -3.55 6.12 29.73
C HIS A 20 -4.28 6.47 31.04
N GLY A 21 -4.86 5.50 31.76
CA GLY A 21 -5.56 5.74 33.03
C GLY A 21 -6.86 6.55 32.91
N ILE A 22 -7.54 6.46 31.74
CA ILE A 22 -8.77 7.20 31.44
C ILE A 22 -9.94 6.25 31.13
N LEU A 23 -11.17 6.78 31.18
CA LEU A 23 -12.31 6.10 30.58
C LEU A 23 -12.06 5.88 29.08
N THR A 24 -12.52 4.75 28.56
CA THR A 24 -12.36 4.39 27.15
C THR A 24 -12.86 5.51 26.23
N GLU A 25 -11.94 6.02 25.43
CA GLU A 25 -12.16 6.99 24.38
C GLU A 25 -11.93 6.30 23.03
N HIS A 26 -12.89 6.47 22.12
CA HIS A 26 -12.87 5.97 20.74
C HIS A 26 -13.26 7.12 19.79
N SER A 27 -12.72 8.31 20.04
CA SER A 27 -13.05 9.53 19.29
C SER A 27 -12.59 9.44 17.83
N ILE A 28 -11.60 8.60 17.52
CA ILE A 28 -11.20 8.25 16.16
C ILE A 28 -12.37 7.63 15.38
N GLN A 29 -12.97 6.56 15.91
CA GLN A 29 -14.08 5.89 15.22
C GLN A 29 -15.25 6.84 15.00
N ASN A 30 -15.56 7.67 16.00
CA ASN A 30 -16.62 8.67 15.90
C ASN A 30 -16.34 9.66 14.76
N ALA A 31 -15.11 10.18 14.68
CA ALA A 31 -14.70 11.09 13.61
C ALA A 31 -14.78 10.44 12.23
N TYR A 32 -14.27 9.21 12.06
CA TYR A 32 -14.38 8.45 10.81
C TYR A 32 -15.85 8.30 10.39
N GLN A 33 -16.72 7.87 11.30
CA GLN A 33 -18.13 7.68 11.00
C GLN A 33 -18.85 8.97 10.64
N GLU A 34 -18.59 10.05 11.37
CA GLU A 34 -19.22 11.34 11.14
C GLU A 34 -18.80 11.92 9.79
N VAL A 35 -17.51 11.91 9.48
CA VAL A 35 -16.98 12.40 8.19
C VAL A 35 -17.55 11.59 7.03
N ILE A 36 -17.59 10.25 7.14
CA ILE A 36 -18.14 9.38 6.08
C ILE A 36 -19.65 9.64 5.87
N ARG A 37 -20.44 9.69 6.94
CA ARG A 37 -21.91 9.90 6.83
C ARG A 37 -22.25 11.28 6.28
N ASN A 38 -21.42 12.28 6.56
CA ASN A 38 -21.66 13.65 6.12
C ASN A 38 -21.15 13.95 4.70
N ALA A 39 -20.30 13.09 4.11
CA ALA A 39 -19.79 13.26 2.76
C ALA A 39 -20.90 13.38 1.70
N LYS A 40 -20.72 14.29 0.75
CA LYS A 40 -21.68 14.70 -0.29
C LYS A 40 -21.23 14.42 -1.71
N HIS A 41 -19.98 14.04 -1.93
CA HIS A 41 -19.44 13.82 -3.26
C HIS A 41 -18.60 12.55 -3.29
N TYR A 42 -17.61 12.43 -2.41
CA TYR A 42 -16.79 11.23 -2.37
C TYR A 42 -16.10 11.02 -1.02
N VAL A 43 -15.69 9.77 -0.78
CA VAL A 43 -14.79 9.39 0.31
C VAL A 43 -13.63 8.61 -0.29
N TYR A 44 -12.41 9.05 -0.05
CA TYR A 44 -11.16 8.39 -0.42
C TYR A 44 -10.48 7.85 0.82
N ILE A 45 -10.07 6.59 0.80
CA ILE A 45 -9.46 5.88 1.93
C ILE A 45 -8.20 5.18 1.46
N GLU A 46 -7.08 5.49 2.09
CA GLU A 46 -5.89 4.63 2.08
C GLU A 46 -5.68 4.08 3.49
N ASN A 47 -5.82 2.76 3.65
CA ASN A 47 -5.70 2.16 4.97
C ASN A 47 -5.05 0.77 4.93
N HIS A 48 -4.55 0.33 6.09
CA HIS A 48 -3.48 -0.65 6.20
C HIS A 48 -3.64 -1.63 7.38
N ILE A 49 -2.64 -2.53 7.48
CA ILE A 49 -2.40 -3.74 8.23
C ILE A 49 -0.96 -3.76 8.79
N ASN A 50 -0.66 -3.26 9.99
CA ASN A 50 0.73 -3.40 10.49
C ASN A 50 1.05 -4.88 10.80
N LYS A 51 2.28 -5.37 10.58
CA LYS A 51 2.84 -6.55 11.27
C LYS A 51 4.13 -6.09 11.95
N THR A 52 4.12 -6.04 13.28
CA THR A 52 5.36 -5.85 14.04
C THR A 52 6.03 -7.22 14.24
N THR A 53 7.35 -7.28 14.03
CA THR A 53 8.17 -8.49 14.16
C THR A 53 8.22 -9.01 15.60
N GLN A 54 7.38 -9.98 15.97
CA GLN A 54 7.71 -11.18 16.77
C GLN A 54 6.48 -12.08 17.00
N LEU A 55 6.75 -13.34 17.35
CA LEU A 55 5.94 -14.57 17.33
C LEU A 55 4.56 -14.59 18.05
N LEU A 56 3.98 -13.46 18.48
CA LEU A 56 2.62 -13.42 19.05
C LEU A 56 1.80 -12.17 18.66
N ASP A 57 2.34 -11.26 17.83
CA ASP A 57 1.65 -10.03 17.40
C ASP A 57 1.28 -10.08 15.91
N THR A 58 0.34 -10.96 15.56
CA THR A 58 -0.30 -10.96 14.22
C THR A 58 -1.33 -9.83 14.15
N ASN A 59 -1.04 -8.79 13.37
CA ASN A 59 -1.87 -7.58 13.27
C ASN A 59 -2.55 -7.44 11.87
N TYR A 60 -3.90 -7.37 11.94
CA TYR A 60 -5.00 -6.63 11.28
C TYR A 60 -5.21 -6.34 9.79
N THR A 61 -6.45 -6.50 9.31
CA THR A 61 -7.02 -6.00 8.03
C THR A 61 -7.87 -4.72 8.13
N THR A 62 -8.30 -4.13 6.99
CA THR A 62 -9.53 -3.31 6.95
C THR A 62 -10.72 -4.24 7.17
N VAL A 63 -11.14 -4.36 8.42
CA VAL A 63 -12.20 -5.25 8.88
C VAL A 63 -13.19 -4.38 9.63
N THR A 64 -14.39 -4.30 9.10
CA THR A 64 -15.42 -3.47 9.70
C THR A 64 -16.76 -4.16 9.60
N ALA A 65 -17.60 -3.91 10.60
CA ALA A 65 -18.95 -4.42 10.66
C ALA A 65 -19.94 -3.39 10.08
N THR A 66 -20.99 -3.92 9.47
CA THR A 66 -22.20 -3.19 9.07
C THR A 66 -23.30 -3.30 10.14
N GLY A 67 -23.03 -4.01 11.24
CA GLY A 67 -23.89 -4.16 12.41
C GLY A 67 -23.53 -5.39 13.26
N ASP A 68 -24.31 -5.66 14.31
CA ASP A 68 -24.01 -6.66 15.35
C ASP A 68 -23.96 -8.14 14.89
N LYS A 69 -24.26 -8.40 13.62
CA LYS A 69 -24.33 -9.75 13.02
C LYS A 69 -23.01 -10.21 12.40
N GLN A 70 -21.96 -9.39 12.42
CA GLN A 70 -20.63 -9.73 11.91
C GLN A 70 -19.62 -10.05 13.02
N LYS A 71 -20.09 -10.65 14.12
CA LYS A 71 -19.19 -11.13 15.17
C LYS A 71 -18.09 -12.02 14.56
N PRO A 72 -16.84 -11.90 15.04
CA PRO A 72 -16.42 -11.13 16.23
C PRO A 72 -16.24 -9.61 16.03
N ILE A 73 -16.38 -9.08 14.81
CA ILE A 73 -16.10 -7.68 14.45
C ILE A 73 -17.18 -6.73 15.02
N ILE A 74 -16.77 -5.63 15.64
CA ILE A 74 -17.64 -4.73 16.41
C ILE A 74 -17.66 -3.31 15.83
N ASN A 75 -16.54 -2.78 15.32
CA ASN A 75 -16.46 -1.42 14.81
C ASN A 75 -17.44 -1.21 13.65
N THR A 76 -18.03 -0.01 13.56
CA THR A 76 -19.18 0.26 12.67
C THR A 76 -18.87 1.26 11.56
N ILE A 77 -17.60 1.36 11.14
CA ILE A 77 -17.19 2.22 10.02
C ILE A 77 -17.82 1.75 8.69
N GLY A 78 -17.95 0.44 8.49
CA GLY A 78 -18.63 -0.17 7.35
C GLY A 78 -20.12 0.18 7.31
N ALA A 79 -20.76 0.29 8.47
CA ALA A 79 -22.13 0.80 8.56
C ALA A 79 -22.22 2.26 8.08
N ALA A 80 -21.27 3.12 8.47
CA ALA A 80 -21.23 4.50 7.98
C ALA A 80 -21.06 4.58 6.46
N ILE A 81 -20.22 3.73 5.86
CA ILE A 81 -20.06 3.64 4.40
C ILE A 81 -21.39 3.23 3.73
N VAL A 82 -22.05 2.19 4.25
CA VAL A 82 -23.37 1.75 3.75
C VAL A 82 -24.41 2.87 3.87
N ASP A 83 -24.43 3.60 4.99
CA ASP A 83 -25.36 4.71 5.23
C ASP A 83 -25.15 5.84 4.22
N ALA A 84 -23.89 6.25 4.00
CA ALA A 84 -23.54 7.30 3.05
C ALA A 84 -23.94 6.94 1.62
N ILE A 85 -23.63 5.71 1.17
CA ILE A 85 -24.01 5.20 -0.16
C ILE A 85 -25.53 5.08 -0.28
N THR A 86 -26.22 4.55 0.74
CA THR A 86 -27.69 4.43 0.72
C THR A 86 -28.34 5.80 0.57
N THR A 87 -27.81 6.80 1.29
CA THR A 87 -28.31 8.18 1.24
C THR A 87 -28.12 8.77 -0.15
N ALA A 88 -26.90 8.71 -0.69
CA ALA A 88 -26.59 9.20 -2.04
C ALA A 88 -27.44 8.52 -3.12
N HIS A 89 -27.66 7.21 -3.01
CA HIS A 89 -28.53 6.46 -3.92
C HIS A 89 -29.98 6.94 -3.85
N SER A 90 -30.52 7.14 -2.64
CA SER A 90 -31.88 7.64 -2.46
C SER A 90 -32.07 9.07 -2.98
N GLU A 91 -31.01 9.87 -2.96
CA GLU A 91 -30.96 11.23 -3.50
C GLU A 91 -30.69 11.28 -5.02
N ASN A 92 -30.42 10.12 -5.66
CA ASN A 92 -29.94 10.03 -7.05
C ASN A 92 -28.73 10.94 -7.31
N ARG A 93 -27.83 11.04 -6.34
CA ARG A 93 -26.63 11.87 -6.38
C ARG A 93 -25.42 11.03 -6.73
N LYS A 94 -24.54 11.55 -7.60
CA LYS A 94 -23.26 10.94 -7.91
C LYS A 94 -22.40 10.90 -6.65
N PHE A 95 -21.94 9.72 -6.27
CA PHE A 95 -21.15 9.53 -5.06
C PHE A 95 -20.16 8.37 -5.23
N ARG A 96 -18.91 8.56 -4.80
CA ARG A 96 -17.86 7.53 -4.91
C ARG A 96 -17.19 7.27 -3.57
N VAL A 97 -16.98 6.00 -3.26
CA VAL A 97 -16.12 5.53 -2.18
C VAL A 97 -14.96 4.79 -2.81
N ILE A 98 -13.76 5.31 -2.64
CA ILE A 98 -12.54 4.81 -3.28
C ILE A 98 -11.63 4.30 -2.18
N VAL A 99 -11.31 3.00 -2.22
CA VAL A 99 -10.60 2.32 -1.14
C VAL A 99 -9.30 1.71 -1.69
N LEU A 100 -8.16 2.17 -1.19
CA LEU A 100 -6.84 1.60 -1.45
C LEU A 100 -6.37 0.83 -0.22
N ILE A 101 -6.04 -0.44 -0.42
CA ILE A 101 -5.60 -1.38 0.62
C ILE A 101 -4.51 -2.29 0.06
N PRO A 102 -3.57 -2.81 0.88
CA PRO A 102 -2.51 -3.70 0.40
C PRO A 102 -3.07 -4.98 -0.24
N LEU A 103 -2.39 -5.50 -1.25
CA LEU A 103 -2.78 -6.73 -1.95
C LEU A 103 -2.73 -7.93 -1.01
N VAL A 104 -1.63 -8.05 -0.25
CA VAL A 104 -1.44 -9.10 0.76
C VAL A 104 -1.04 -8.42 2.07
N PRO A 105 -1.63 -8.81 3.22
CA PRO A 105 -1.15 -8.38 4.53
C PRO A 105 0.35 -8.69 4.70
N GLY A 106 1.10 -7.84 5.39
CA GLY A 106 2.57 -7.85 5.51
C GLY A 106 3.14 -9.19 5.97
N PHE A 107 3.35 -10.10 5.04
CA PHE A 107 3.81 -11.46 5.26
C PHE A 107 4.90 -11.79 4.25
N ALA A 108 6.10 -12.05 4.76
CA ALA A 108 7.18 -12.60 3.97
C ALA A 108 6.97 -14.12 3.86
N GLY A 109 6.57 -14.58 2.67
CA GLY A 109 6.43 -16.00 2.36
C GLY A 109 5.28 -16.32 1.43
N ASP A 110 5.18 -17.59 1.06
CA ASP A 110 4.11 -18.11 0.21
C ASP A 110 2.80 -18.25 1.02
N LEU A 111 1.68 -17.78 0.43
CA LEU A 111 0.34 -17.90 1.03
C LEU A 111 -0.14 -19.34 1.17
N ARG A 112 0.59 -20.34 0.68
CA ARG A 112 0.33 -21.77 0.88
C ARG A 112 1.00 -22.32 2.13
N GLU A 113 2.04 -21.67 2.65
CA GLU A 113 2.78 -22.15 3.80
C GLU A 113 1.92 -22.17 5.07
N LYS A 114 2.28 -23.06 6.01
CA LYS A 114 1.62 -23.10 7.33
C LYS A 114 1.79 -21.79 8.09
N GLY A 115 2.93 -21.11 7.92
CA GLY A 115 3.20 -19.80 8.51
C GLY A 115 2.25 -18.69 8.05
N ALA A 116 1.57 -18.88 6.91
CA ALA A 116 0.61 -17.92 6.36
C ALA A 116 -0.81 -18.07 6.95
N ASN A 117 -1.05 -18.97 7.91
CA ASN A 117 -2.38 -19.14 8.53
C ASN A 117 -2.98 -17.83 9.04
N GLY A 118 -2.21 -17.03 9.78
CA GLY A 118 -2.67 -15.72 10.28
C GLY A 118 -2.97 -14.74 9.14
N THR A 119 -2.09 -14.69 8.13
CA THR A 119 -2.27 -13.86 6.93
C THR A 119 -3.55 -14.23 6.17
N ARG A 120 -3.81 -15.53 5.98
CA ARG A 120 -5.02 -16.00 5.31
C ARG A 120 -6.28 -15.72 6.13
N ALA A 121 -6.23 -15.84 7.46
CA ALA A 121 -7.34 -15.46 8.34
C ALA A 121 -7.66 -13.97 8.27
N ILE A 122 -6.63 -13.12 8.27
CA ILE A 122 -6.73 -11.68 8.08
C ILE A 122 -7.39 -11.35 6.73
N MET A 123 -6.93 -11.97 5.65
CA MET A 123 -7.54 -11.83 4.32
C MET A 123 -9.01 -12.28 4.33
N ASP A 124 -9.33 -13.42 4.95
CA ASP A 124 -10.70 -13.93 5.04
C ASP A 124 -11.66 -12.92 5.67
N TYR A 125 -11.27 -12.30 6.79
CA TYR A 125 -12.06 -11.25 7.44
C TYR A 125 -12.22 -10.00 6.58
N GLN A 126 -11.16 -9.55 5.93
CA GLN A 126 -11.22 -8.45 4.97
C GLN A 126 -12.22 -8.73 3.85
N TYR A 127 -12.15 -9.93 3.27
CA TYR A 127 -13.09 -10.32 2.24
C TYR A 127 -14.53 -10.40 2.76
N LYS A 128 -14.76 -10.96 3.96
CA LYS A 128 -16.08 -11.05 4.60
C LYS A 128 -16.65 -9.70 5.04
N SER A 129 -15.81 -8.72 5.39
CA SER A 129 -16.25 -7.36 5.69
C SER A 129 -16.67 -6.59 4.45
N MET A 130 -15.92 -6.71 3.35
CA MET A 130 -16.12 -5.84 2.19
C MET A 130 -16.97 -6.48 1.08
N PHE A 131 -16.78 -7.78 0.81
CA PHE A 131 -17.28 -8.44 -0.41
C PHE A 131 -18.17 -9.67 -0.19
N ARG A 132 -17.82 -10.52 0.79
CA ARG A 132 -18.36 -11.88 0.94
C ARG A 132 -19.39 -11.97 2.06
N GLY A 133 -20.53 -12.58 1.75
CA GLY A 133 -21.61 -12.78 2.72
C GLY A 133 -22.62 -11.63 2.76
N GLU A 134 -23.81 -11.92 3.31
CA GLU A 134 -24.95 -11.00 3.32
C GLU A 134 -24.76 -9.77 4.21
N HIS A 135 -23.78 -9.81 5.11
CA HIS A 135 -23.46 -8.71 6.04
C HIS A 135 -22.25 -7.89 5.60
N SER A 136 -21.54 -8.28 4.54
CA SER A 136 -20.49 -7.42 3.96
C SER A 136 -21.07 -6.09 3.48
N ILE A 137 -20.24 -5.06 3.32
CA ILE A 137 -20.65 -3.76 2.74
C ILE A 137 -21.38 -3.99 1.41
N CYS A 138 -20.77 -4.76 0.49
CA CYS A 138 -21.40 -5.08 -0.80
C CYS A 138 -22.68 -5.93 -0.64
N GLY A 139 -22.72 -6.86 0.32
CA GLY A 139 -23.89 -7.70 0.61
C GLY A 139 -25.10 -6.90 1.08
N ILE A 140 -24.90 -5.96 2.00
CA ILE A 140 -25.97 -5.09 2.52
C ILE A 140 -26.49 -4.15 1.43
N LEU A 141 -25.60 -3.55 0.63
CA LEU A 141 -26.00 -2.71 -0.50
C LEU A 141 -26.85 -3.50 -1.51
N LYS A 142 -26.41 -4.70 -1.91
CA LYS A 142 -27.17 -5.59 -2.80
C LYS A 142 -28.54 -5.95 -2.23
N LYS A 143 -28.63 -6.22 -0.91
CA LYS A 143 -29.89 -6.51 -0.22
C LYS A 143 -30.86 -5.32 -0.24
N LYS A 144 -30.35 -4.09 -0.28
CA LYS A 144 -31.14 -2.87 -0.46
C LYS A 144 -31.49 -2.58 -1.92
N GLY A 145 -31.08 -3.42 -2.87
CA GLY A 145 -31.27 -3.20 -4.30
C GLY A 145 -30.29 -2.20 -4.91
N ILE A 146 -29.21 -1.87 -4.21
CA ILE A 146 -28.16 -0.96 -4.66
C ILE A 146 -27.02 -1.78 -5.25
N ASP A 147 -26.60 -1.45 -6.47
CA ASP A 147 -25.45 -2.08 -7.10
C ASP A 147 -24.14 -1.48 -6.56
N PRO A 148 -23.32 -2.22 -5.79
CA PRO A 148 -22.13 -1.66 -5.14
C PRO A 148 -21.11 -1.11 -6.14
N VAL A 149 -21.00 -1.70 -7.34
CA VAL A 149 -19.98 -1.30 -8.32
C VAL A 149 -20.16 0.12 -8.85
N GLN A 150 -21.35 0.71 -8.64
CA GLN A 150 -21.64 2.10 -9.01
C GLN A 150 -21.12 3.11 -7.98
N TYR A 151 -20.87 2.67 -6.73
CA TYR A 151 -20.60 3.57 -5.61
C TYR A 151 -19.28 3.29 -4.90
N ILE A 152 -18.84 2.03 -4.81
CA ILE A 152 -17.62 1.67 -4.08
C ILE A 152 -16.67 0.86 -4.95
N SER A 153 -15.39 1.26 -4.96
CA SER A 153 -14.34 0.65 -5.77
C SER A 153 -13.07 0.44 -4.94
N PHE A 154 -12.37 -0.67 -5.23
CA PHE A 154 -11.23 -1.13 -4.46
C PHE A 154 -9.99 -1.29 -5.34
N PHE A 155 -8.90 -0.71 -4.89
CA PHE A 155 -7.62 -0.67 -5.59
C PHE A 155 -6.48 -1.04 -4.64
N SER A 156 -5.32 -1.28 -5.21
CA SER A 156 -4.07 -1.46 -4.48
C SER A 156 -2.92 -0.86 -5.30
N LEU A 157 -1.70 -1.00 -4.80
CA LEU A 157 -0.50 -0.48 -5.46
C LEU A 157 0.51 -1.59 -5.69
N ARG A 158 1.19 -1.55 -6.84
CA ARG A 158 2.26 -2.48 -7.23
C ARG A 158 3.27 -1.76 -8.11
N SER A 159 4.54 -2.11 -7.94
CA SER A 159 5.63 -1.65 -8.80
C SER A 159 6.38 -2.81 -9.44
N TYR A 160 7.19 -2.50 -10.42
CA TYR A 160 8.25 -3.35 -10.94
C TYR A 160 9.59 -2.67 -10.69
N ASP A 161 10.66 -3.45 -10.72
CA ASP A 161 12.01 -2.93 -10.81
C ASP A 161 12.95 -3.97 -11.42
N ARG A 162 14.25 -3.67 -11.42
CA ARG A 162 15.31 -4.57 -11.80
C ARG A 162 16.38 -4.60 -10.70
N LEU A 163 16.67 -5.79 -10.18
CA LEU A 163 17.76 -5.98 -9.23
C LEU A 163 19.10 -5.68 -9.91
N ASN A 164 19.96 -4.92 -9.25
CA ASN A 164 21.26 -4.56 -9.79
C ASN A 164 22.30 -5.70 -9.59
N ARG A 165 21.97 -6.96 -9.91
CA ARG A 165 22.94 -8.08 -9.91
C ARG A 165 23.60 -8.19 -11.28
N THR A 166 24.65 -7.41 -11.48
CA THR A 166 25.45 -7.36 -12.72
C THR A 166 26.60 -8.36 -12.70
N GLU A 167 27.22 -8.61 -13.86
CA GLU A 167 28.45 -9.42 -13.98
C GLU A 167 29.54 -8.94 -13.01
N ARG A 168 29.67 -7.61 -12.82
CA ARG A 168 30.60 -7.00 -11.85
C ARG A 168 30.35 -7.50 -10.42
N ILE A 169 29.08 -7.53 -9.98
CA ILE A 169 28.74 -7.99 -8.64
C ILE A 169 29.01 -9.49 -8.52
N MET A 170 28.70 -10.28 -9.55
CA MET A 170 28.99 -11.72 -9.57
C MET A 170 30.50 -11.99 -9.46
N GLU A 171 31.33 -11.26 -10.20
CA GLU A 171 32.80 -11.35 -10.10
C GLU A 171 33.31 -10.96 -8.71
N LYS A 172 32.71 -9.94 -8.08
CA LYS A 172 33.01 -9.57 -6.68
C LYS A 172 32.61 -10.67 -5.70
N GLU A 173 31.44 -11.29 -5.87
CA GLU A 173 30.99 -12.41 -5.04
C GLU A 173 31.97 -13.59 -5.15
N GLU A 174 32.39 -13.94 -6.36
CA GLU A 174 33.37 -15.02 -6.59
C GLU A 174 34.75 -14.71 -6.01
N ARG A 175 35.22 -13.47 -6.16
CA ARG A 175 36.54 -13.02 -5.68
C ARG A 175 36.62 -12.96 -4.16
N THR A 176 35.57 -12.45 -3.51
CA THR A 176 35.52 -12.24 -2.06
C THR A 176 35.03 -13.47 -1.31
N GLY A 177 34.26 -14.34 -1.96
CA GLY A 177 33.55 -15.44 -1.33
C GLY A 177 32.35 -14.99 -0.49
N VAL A 178 31.98 -13.71 -0.57
CA VAL A 178 30.87 -13.09 0.17
C VAL A 178 29.75 -12.78 -0.80
N LYS A 179 28.52 -13.19 -0.52
CA LYS A 179 27.38 -12.84 -1.36
C LYS A 179 26.96 -11.39 -1.10
N TYR A 180 26.49 -10.71 -2.13
CA TYR A 180 25.99 -9.35 -1.99
C TYR A 180 24.79 -9.27 -1.03
N GLU A 181 23.94 -10.30 -1.03
CA GLU A 181 22.83 -10.44 -0.07
C GLU A 181 23.31 -10.44 1.39
N ASP A 182 24.45 -11.10 1.68
CA ASP A 182 25.03 -11.12 3.03
C ASP A 182 25.54 -9.73 3.45
N VAL A 183 26.06 -8.96 2.49
CA VAL A 183 26.49 -7.56 2.70
C VAL A 183 25.28 -6.66 2.98
N GLN A 184 24.19 -6.81 2.23
CA GLN A 184 22.94 -6.08 2.47
C GLN A 184 22.36 -6.42 3.85
N HIS A 185 22.38 -7.69 4.26
CA HIS A 185 21.98 -8.11 5.60
C HIS A 185 22.86 -7.51 6.69
N ALA A 186 24.18 -7.48 6.49
CA ALA A 186 25.11 -6.86 7.42
C ALA A 186 24.82 -5.36 7.58
N GLN A 187 24.59 -4.64 6.47
CA GLN A 187 24.26 -3.21 6.48
C GLN A 187 22.92 -2.95 7.18
N ALA A 188 21.88 -3.72 6.87
CA ALA A 188 20.58 -3.61 7.52
C ALA A 188 20.70 -3.84 9.02
N HIS A 189 21.48 -4.83 9.45
CA HIS A 189 21.70 -5.09 10.87
C HIS A 189 22.42 -3.93 11.58
N GLU A 190 23.42 -3.30 10.95
CA GLU A 190 24.14 -2.16 11.53
C GLU A 190 23.22 -0.95 11.72
N VAL A 191 22.52 -0.54 10.66
CA VAL A 191 21.56 0.58 10.70
C VAL A 191 20.47 0.34 11.75
N MET A 192 19.94 -0.87 11.84
CA MET A 192 18.90 -1.23 12.82
C MET A 192 19.43 -1.37 14.25
N SER A 193 20.75 -1.49 14.44
CA SER A 193 21.38 -1.65 15.76
C SER A 193 21.83 -0.35 16.41
N GLU A 194 22.01 0.73 15.65
CA GLU A 194 22.58 1.98 16.16
C GLU A 194 21.54 2.95 16.77
N GLU A 195 20.24 2.85 16.43
CA GLU A 195 19.22 3.83 16.90
C GLU A 195 17.87 3.25 17.40
N GLY A 196 17.78 1.95 17.67
CA GLY A 196 16.54 1.35 18.19
C GLY A 196 16.49 1.24 19.73
N VAL A 197 15.64 2.03 20.41
CA VAL A 197 15.19 1.70 21.77
C VAL A 197 14.29 0.47 21.70
N THR A 198 14.88 -0.72 21.71
CA THR A 198 14.15 -1.97 21.86
C THR A 198 14.18 -2.39 23.33
N GLY A 199 12.99 -2.40 23.95
CA GLY A 199 12.74 -2.95 25.28
C GLY A 199 12.75 -4.49 25.32
N GLY A 200 13.65 -5.14 24.58
CA GLY A 200 13.78 -6.60 24.53
C GLY A 200 15.24 -6.97 24.27
N GLN A 201 15.75 -7.97 24.99
CA GLN A 201 17.09 -8.50 24.76
C GLN A 201 17.22 -8.92 23.29
N GLY A 202 17.99 -8.13 22.52
CA GLY A 202 18.24 -8.39 21.11
C GLY A 202 18.76 -9.79 20.87
N TYR A 203 18.57 -10.28 19.63
CA TYR A 203 19.40 -11.35 19.09
C TYR A 203 20.84 -11.08 19.50
N GLY A 204 21.44 -12.03 20.22
CA GLY A 204 22.55 -11.77 21.11
C GLY A 204 23.65 -10.91 20.46
N LYS A 205 24.14 -9.93 21.22
CA LYS A 205 25.42 -9.25 21.00
C LYS A 205 26.55 -10.30 20.99
N ASN A 206 26.65 -11.07 19.93
CA ASN A 206 27.73 -11.99 19.73
C ASN A 206 28.77 -11.24 18.90
N ASP A 207 29.74 -10.64 19.59
CA ASP A 207 30.79 -9.81 19.00
C ASP A 207 31.49 -10.51 17.81
N SER A 208 31.53 -11.84 17.82
CA SER A 208 32.06 -12.65 16.71
C SER A 208 31.24 -12.52 15.43
N VAL A 209 29.91 -12.56 15.51
CA VAL A 209 29.01 -12.45 14.35
C VAL A 209 29.09 -11.05 13.75
N GLN A 210 29.08 -10.02 14.60
CA GLN A 210 29.25 -8.63 14.17
C GLN A 210 30.62 -8.38 13.53
N TYR A 211 31.68 -8.96 14.10
CA TYR A 211 33.03 -8.89 13.52
C TYR A 211 33.12 -9.54 12.14
N HIS A 212 32.50 -10.72 11.96
CA HIS A 212 32.46 -11.40 10.67
C HIS A 212 31.66 -10.61 9.63
N MET A 213 30.44 -10.15 9.97
CA MET A 213 29.62 -9.32 9.09
C MET A 213 30.33 -8.04 8.63
N LYS A 214 31.01 -7.35 9.56
CA LYS A 214 31.77 -6.14 9.25
C LYS A 214 32.95 -6.43 8.33
N LYS A 215 33.69 -7.51 8.58
CA LYS A 215 34.83 -7.93 7.77
C LYS A 215 34.40 -8.33 6.36
N ASP A 216 33.30 -9.06 6.24
CA ASP A 216 32.76 -9.52 4.96
C ASP A 216 32.28 -8.33 4.11
N ARG A 217 31.65 -7.32 4.74
CA ARG A 217 31.33 -6.05 4.09
C ARG A 217 32.59 -5.29 3.65
N GLU A 218 33.55 -5.07 4.55
CA GLU A 218 34.80 -4.35 4.23
C GLU A 218 35.54 -5.01 3.06
N ALA A 219 35.55 -6.34 3.00
CA ALA A 219 36.14 -7.09 1.88
C ALA A 219 35.36 -6.95 0.56
N PHE A 220 34.04 -6.78 0.61
CA PHE A 220 33.19 -6.59 -0.56
C PHE A 220 33.19 -5.15 -1.08
N GLU A 221 33.26 -4.18 -0.17
CA GLU A 221 33.32 -2.74 -0.44
C GLU A 221 34.70 -2.27 -0.93
N GLU A 222 35.77 -3.03 -0.70
CA GLU A 222 37.11 -2.74 -1.24
C GLU A 222 37.09 -2.73 -2.77
N GLU A 223 37.18 -1.52 -3.36
CA GLU A 223 37.25 -1.34 -4.82
C GLU A 223 38.68 -1.58 -5.31
N LEU A 224 38.84 -2.59 -6.18
CA LEU A 224 40.11 -2.92 -6.82
C LEU A 224 40.23 -2.32 -8.22
N GLU A 225 41.46 -2.24 -8.72
CA GLU A 225 41.77 -1.76 -10.07
C GLU A 225 41.06 -2.64 -11.14
N GLY A 226 40.02 -2.10 -11.78
CA GLY A 226 39.12 -2.85 -12.69
C GLY A 226 37.65 -2.86 -12.26
N ASP A 227 37.36 -2.52 -11.00
CA ASP A 227 36.01 -2.30 -10.48
C ASP A 227 35.47 -0.92 -10.94
N THR A 228 35.52 -0.61 -12.25
CA THR A 228 35.03 0.67 -12.78
C THR A 228 33.60 0.93 -12.29
N PRO A 229 33.33 2.08 -11.61
CA PRO A 229 32.00 2.45 -11.12
C PRO A 229 30.96 2.43 -12.24
N HIS A 230 29.69 2.27 -11.86
CA HIS A 230 28.49 2.43 -12.68
C HIS A 230 28.78 2.88 -14.10
N ASP A 231 28.83 1.92 -15.02
CA ASP A 231 28.66 2.19 -16.42
C ASP A 231 27.40 3.05 -16.60
N GLU A 232 27.50 4.20 -17.27
CA GLU A 232 26.39 5.12 -17.54
C GLU A 232 25.16 4.43 -18.19
N ARG A 233 25.34 3.21 -18.74
CA ARG A 233 24.30 2.38 -19.34
C ARG A 233 23.36 1.71 -18.33
N THR A 234 23.78 1.39 -17.10
CA THR A 234 22.94 0.63 -16.14
C THR A 234 22.47 1.53 -15.00
N LYS A 235 21.16 1.78 -14.96
CA LYS A 235 20.48 2.39 -13.81
C LYS A 235 20.21 1.37 -12.71
N ASP A 236 20.35 1.83 -11.46
CA ASP A 236 20.07 1.06 -10.25
C ASP A 236 18.61 0.65 -10.13
N SER A 237 17.70 1.51 -10.60
CA SER A 237 16.27 1.26 -10.59
C SER A 237 15.67 1.74 -11.91
N ILE A 238 14.73 0.96 -12.42
CA ILE A 238 13.85 1.31 -13.55
C ILE A 238 12.42 1.57 -13.08
N ALA A 239 12.15 1.45 -11.78
CA ALA A 239 10.82 1.69 -11.20
C ALA A 239 10.33 3.12 -11.44
N GLN A 240 11.27 4.08 -11.48
CA GLN A 240 10.99 5.49 -11.80
C GLN A 240 10.32 5.69 -13.17
N ASP A 241 10.45 4.74 -14.11
CA ASP A 241 9.89 4.88 -15.45
C ASP A 241 8.38 4.67 -15.52
N ALA A 242 7.78 4.20 -14.42
CA ALA A 242 6.34 4.18 -14.22
C ALA A 242 5.77 5.59 -13.96
N LEU A 243 6.59 6.54 -13.49
CA LEU A 243 6.21 7.91 -13.17
C LEU A 243 6.31 8.84 -14.39
N GLU A 244 6.31 10.17 -14.19
CA GLU A 244 6.53 11.17 -15.23
C GLU A 244 8.02 11.24 -15.64
N SER A 245 8.58 10.07 -15.96
CA SER A 245 9.93 9.88 -16.47
C SER A 245 9.98 10.18 -17.98
N ARG A 246 11.14 10.70 -18.43
CA ARG A 246 11.40 10.93 -19.86
C ARG A 246 11.78 9.66 -20.62
N LYS A 247 12.15 8.59 -19.91
CA LYS A 247 12.57 7.33 -20.49
C LYS A 247 11.52 6.24 -20.27
N LYS A 248 11.66 5.16 -21.01
CA LYS A 248 10.83 3.96 -20.89
C LYS A 248 11.70 2.75 -20.60
N PRO A 249 11.19 1.72 -19.91
CA PRO A 249 11.93 0.48 -19.67
C PRO A 249 12.66 -0.04 -20.91
N LEU A 250 12.02 -0.05 -22.09
CA LEU A 250 12.63 -0.46 -23.36
C LEU A 250 13.94 0.27 -23.71
N GLU A 251 14.08 1.53 -23.31
CA GLU A 251 15.24 2.39 -23.55
C GLU A 251 16.33 2.26 -22.48
N GLU A 252 16.04 1.59 -21.35
CA GLU A 252 17.00 1.39 -20.27
C GLU A 252 18.06 0.34 -20.62
N GLY A 253 19.32 0.60 -20.31
CA GLY A 253 20.42 -0.36 -20.54
C GLY A 253 20.64 -1.27 -19.34
N PHE A 254 21.38 -2.37 -19.56
CA PHE A 254 21.83 -3.29 -18.52
C PHE A 254 23.25 -3.79 -18.81
N GLN A 255 24.03 -4.01 -17.77
CA GLN A 255 25.37 -4.58 -17.83
C GLN A 255 25.29 -6.09 -17.62
N GLY A 256 25.23 -6.81 -18.73
CA GLY A 256 25.16 -8.27 -18.79
C GLY A 256 24.50 -8.72 -20.09
N ASP A 257 24.26 -10.02 -20.22
CA ASP A 257 23.43 -10.54 -21.31
C ASP A 257 21.92 -10.38 -21.02
N GLU A 258 21.09 -10.66 -22.04
CA GLU A 258 19.64 -10.50 -21.93
C GLU A 258 19.01 -11.48 -20.92
N GLU A 259 19.62 -12.64 -20.70
CA GLU A 259 19.13 -13.62 -19.74
C GLU A 259 19.35 -13.13 -18.31
N LEU A 260 20.53 -12.59 -18.02
CA LEU A 260 20.82 -11.99 -16.72
C LEU A 260 19.91 -10.79 -16.44
N GLU A 261 19.59 -9.96 -17.45
CA GLU A 261 18.63 -8.87 -17.25
C GLU A 261 17.24 -9.41 -16.86
N LYS A 262 16.74 -10.41 -17.60
CA LYS A 262 15.44 -11.06 -17.32
C LYS A 262 15.39 -11.69 -15.94
N GLU A 263 16.47 -12.35 -15.50
CA GLU A 263 16.58 -12.94 -14.16
C GLU A 263 16.48 -11.89 -13.03
N ASN A 264 16.75 -10.62 -13.34
CA ASN A 264 16.73 -9.54 -12.37
C ASN A 264 15.47 -8.67 -12.43
N ILE A 265 14.61 -8.83 -13.44
CA ILE A 265 13.34 -8.10 -13.53
C ILE A 265 12.36 -8.69 -12.50
N ILE A 266 11.89 -7.82 -11.61
CA ILE A 266 11.04 -8.20 -10.47
C ILE A 266 9.83 -7.28 -10.34
N THR A 267 8.86 -7.73 -9.54
CA THR A 267 7.71 -6.95 -9.07
C THR A 267 7.45 -7.19 -7.59
N GLU A 268 6.99 -6.16 -6.90
CA GLU A 268 6.44 -6.27 -5.56
C GLU A 268 5.27 -5.29 -5.37
N GLN A 269 4.33 -5.62 -4.48
CA GLN A 269 3.30 -4.67 -4.06
C GLN A 269 3.95 -3.43 -3.44
N CYS A 270 3.42 -2.24 -3.73
CA CYS A 270 3.75 -1.07 -2.92
C CYS A 270 2.87 -1.15 -1.68
N TYR A 271 3.49 -1.43 -0.55
CA TYR A 271 2.75 -1.73 0.67
C TYR A 271 2.11 -0.46 1.24
N ILE A 272 0.79 -0.32 1.07
CA ILE A 272 0.04 0.86 1.51
C ILE A 272 0.01 0.89 3.04
N HIS A 273 0.96 1.58 3.67
CA HIS A 273 1.00 1.73 5.14
C HIS A 273 0.13 2.89 5.65
N ALA A 274 -0.41 3.73 4.76
CA ALA A 274 -1.18 4.91 5.10
C ALA A 274 -2.39 4.61 6.00
N LYS A 275 -2.82 5.62 6.77
CA LYS A 275 -4.12 5.66 7.45
C LYS A 275 -4.73 7.04 7.21
N VAL A 276 -5.21 7.21 5.99
CA VAL A 276 -5.70 8.48 5.47
C VAL A 276 -7.14 8.31 5.01
N LEU A 277 -8.00 9.24 5.40
CA LEU A 277 -9.34 9.41 4.84
C LEU A 277 -9.49 10.84 4.35
N ILE A 278 -10.01 11.03 3.15
CA ILE A 278 -10.31 12.35 2.59
C ILE A 278 -11.76 12.34 2.13
N ALA A 279 -12.54 13.33 2.56
CA ALA A 279 -13.94 13.48 2.17
C ALA A 279 -14.17 14.84 1.48
N ASP A 280 -14.77 14.78 0.28
CA ASP A 280 -15.20 15.92 -0.52
C ASP A 280 -14.13 17.00 -0.80
N ASP A 281 -12.83 16.64 -0.79
CA ASP A 281 -11.72 17.60 -0.78
C ASP A 281 -11.87 18.69 0.31
N LYS A 282 -12.55 18.40 1.43
CA LYS A 282 -12.84 19.35 2.51
C LYS A 282 -12.21 18.94 3.84
N ILE A 283 -12.30 17.66 4.16
CA ILE A 283 -11.86 17.12 5.44
C ILE A 283 -10.87 16.00 5.17
N ALA A 284 -9.75 16.00 5.91
CA ALA A 284 -8.81 14.88 5.94
C ALA A 284 -8.67 14.33 7.37
N ILE A 285 -8.60 13.01 7.51
CA ILE A 285 -8.20 12.32 8.75
C ILE A 285 -6.89 11.62 8.47
N ILE A 286 -5.86 11.90 9.27
CA ILE A 286 -4.53 11.29 9.13
C ILE A 286 -4.08 10.80 10.51
N GLY A 287 -3.50 9.60 10.60
CA GLY A 287 -2.98 9.14 11.88
C GLY A 287 -2.39 7.74 11.84
N SER A 288 -2.46 7.06 12.98
CA SER A 288 -1.96 5.68 13.16
C SER A 288 -3.05 4.62 13.08
N SER A 289 -4.33 5.01 13.20
CA SER A 289 -5.45 4.08 13.36
C SER A 289 -5.83 3.33 12.09
N ASN A 290 -5.71 2.01 12.14
CA ASN A 290 -6.17 1.13 11.08
C ASN A 290 -7.71 0.97 11.14
N LEU A 291 -8.35 0.54 10.06
CA LEU A 291 -9.80 0.27 10.03
C LEU A 291 -10.15 -1.13 10.56
N ASN A 292 -9.91 -1.37 11.84
CA ASN A 292 -10.20 -2.64 12.55
C ASN A 292 -10.66 -2.39 13.99
N ASP A 293 -11.09 -3.44 14.70
CA ASP A 293 -11.54 -3.31 16.09
C ASP A 293 -10.43 -2.81 17.02
N ARG A 294 -9.19 -3.28 16.82
CA ARG A 294 -8.07 -2.92 17.68
C ARG A 294 -7.78 -1.42 17.73
N SER A 295 -7.77 -0.77 16.58
CA SER A 295 -7.51 0.66 16.46
C SER A 295 -8.76 1.51 16.74
N GLN A 296 -9.98 0.97 16.53
CA GLN A 296 -11.21 1.77 16.53
C GLN A 296 -12.05 1.69 17.81
N LEU A 297 -11.91 0.63 18.62
CA LEU A 297 -12.75 0.46 19.82
C LEU A 297 -12.24 1.19 21.07
N GLY A 298 -11.00 1.70 21.06
CA GLY A 298 -10.44 2.50 22.15
C GLY A 298 -9.83 1.70 23.30
N TYR A 299 -10.32 0.48 23.55
CA TYR A 299 -9.84 -0.36 24.66
C TYR A 299 -8.82 -1.43 24.27
N HIS A 300 -8.41 -1.47 23.01
CA HIS A 300 -7.23 -2.19 22.57
C HIS A 300 -6.06 -1.22 22.35
N ASP A 301 -5.49 -1.11 21.15
CA ASP A 301 -4.29 -0.29 20.90
C ASP A 301 -4.56 1.19 21.12
N SER A 302 -3.54 1.87 21.66
CA SER A 302 -3.53 3.33 21.75
C SER A 302 -3.18 3.93 20.39
N GLU A 303 -4.08 4.75 19.85
CA GLU A 303 -3.92 5.37 18.54
C GLU A 303 -4.12 6.88 18.62
N LEU A 304 -3.50 7.61 17.70
CA LEU A 304 -3.68 9.05 17.54
C LEU A 304 -4.02 9.37 16.09
N SER A 305 -4.97 10.26 15.86
CA SER A 305 -5.26 10.81 14.53
C SER A 305 -5.62 12.28 14.64
N ILE A 306 -5.43 13.01 13.55
CA ILE A 306 -5.79 14.42 13.41
C ILE A 306 -6.88 14.54 12.35
N VAL A 307 -7.97 15.19 12.71
CA VAL A 307 -9.00 15.65 11.76
C VAL A 307 -8.60 17.06 11.33
N VAL A 308 -8.51 17.28 10.03
CA VAL A 308 -8.01 18.51 9.41
C VAL A 308 -9.11 19.13 8.57
N GLU A 309 -9.53 20.33 8.97
CA GLU A 309 -10.47 21.20 8.26
C GLU A 309 -9.78 22.55 7.98
N ASP A 310 -9.19 22.65 6.79
CA ASP A 310 -8.55 23.89 6.36
C ASP A 310 -9.60 24.96 6.04
N GLN A 311 -9.40 26.16 6.56
CA GLN A 311 -10.26 27.32 6.25
C GLN A 311 -9.82 28.03 4.97
N ASN A 312 -8.58 27.79 4.50
CA ASN A 312 -8.18 28.22 3.17
C ASN A 312 -8.88 27.36 2.14
N THR A 313 -9.46 28.04 1.14
CA THR A 313 -10.11 27.36 0.02
C THR A 313 -9.34 27.54 -1.28
N ILE A 314 -9.54 26.58 -2.17
CA ILE A 314 -9.16 26.70 -3.58
C ILE A 314 -10.38 26.55 -4.48
N ASP A 315 -10.35 27.28 -5.59
CA ASP A 315 -11.28 27.07 -6.69
C ASP A 315 -10.94 25.74 -7.37
N THR A 316 -11.94 24.87 -7.52
CA THR A 316 -11.80 23.60 -8.21
C THR A 316 -13.12 23.13 -8.84
N LYS A 317 -13.19 21.86 -9.23
CA LYS A 317 -14.33 21.23 -9.87
C LYS A 317 -14.80 20.01 -9.09
N MET A 318 -16.12 19.78 -9.09
CA MET A 318 -16.75 18.61 -8.50
C MET A 318 -17.95 18.20 -9.35
N ASP A 319 -17.82 17.09 -10.08
CA ASP A 319 -18.80 16.63 -11.08
C ASP A 319 -19.08 17.69 -12.17
N GLY A 320 -18.02 18.38 -12.62
CA GLY A 320 -18.05 19.43 -13.65
C GLY A 320 -18.44 20.82 -13.15
N GLU A 321 -19.01 20.92 -11.96
CA GLU A 321 -19.47 22.18 -11.35
C GLU A 321 -18.36 22.89 -10.59
N ASP A 322 -18.43 24.22 -10.51
CA ASP A 322 -17.51 25.02 -9.70
C ASP A 322 -17.64 24.67 -8.22
N PHE A 323 -16.51 24.39 -7.57
CA PHE A 323 -16.48 23.93 -6.19
C PHE A 323 -15.39 24.64 -5.38
N GLN A 324 -15.69 24.94 -4.11
CA GLN A 324 -14.73 25.44 -3.13
C GLN A 324 -14.26 24.27 -2.27
N ALA A 325 -13.02 23.84 -2.49
CA ALA A 325 -12.37 22.79 -1.72
C ALA A 325 -11.44 23.37 -0.66
N SER A 326 -11.13 22.59 0.38
CA SER A 326 -10.08 22.88 1.35
C SER A 326 -8.71 22.81 0.66
N TYR A 327 -7.86 23.79 0.92
CA TYR A 327 -6.51 23.85 0.36
C TYR A 327 -5.74 22.57 0.74
N PHE A 328 -5.62 22.22 2.02
CA PHE A 328 -4.92 21.01 2.44
C PHE A 328 -5.51 19.72 1.86
N ALA A 329 -6.82 19.49 2.02
CA ALA A 329 -7.43 18.20 1.66
C ALA A 329 -7.40 17.95 0.15
N ALA A 330 -7.67 18.99 -0.66
CA ALA A 330 -7.60 18.89 -2.10
C ALA A 330 -6.18 18.58 -2.59
N HIS A 331 -5.17 19.30 -2.10
CA HIS A 331 -3.80 19.08 -2.55
C HIS A 331 -3.23 17.74 -2.09
N LEU A 332 -3.54 17.29 -0.87
CA LEU A 332 -3.18 15.94 -0.41
C LEU A 332 -3.74 14.88 -1.37
N ARG A 333 -5.03 14.98 -1.72
CA ARG A 333 -5.65 14.03 -2.65
C ARG A 333 -5.10 14.15 -4.06
N ARG A 334 -4.75 15.37 -4.54
CA ARG A 334 -4.07 15.59 -5.83
C ARG A 334 -2.72 14.89 -5.86
N GLN A 335 -1.92 15.06 -4.83
CA GLN A 335 -0.60 14.44 -4.72
C GLN A 335 -0.68 12.91 -4.77
N LEU A 336 -1.52 12.30 -3.92
CA LEU A 336 -1.70 10.85 -3.90
C LEU A 336 -2.20 10.32 -5.26
N TRP A 337 -3.19 10.97 -5.88
CA TRP A 337 -3.71 10.50 -7.16
C TRP A 337 -2.70 10.65 -8.30
N ARG A 338 -1.88 11.71 -8.27
CA ARG A 338 -0.82 11.89 -9.25
C ARG A 338 0.26 10.82 -9.10
N GLU A 339 0.67 10.51 -7.88
CA GLU A 339 1.61 9.39 -7.61
C GLU A 339 1.05 8.09 -8.19
N HIS A 340 -0.18 7.73 -7.81
CA HIS A 340 -0.80 6.45 -8.21
C HIS A 340 -1.00 6.35 -9.72
N LEU A 341 -1.21 7.47 -10.41
CA LEU A 341 -1.34 7.55 -11.86
C LEU A 341 -0.02 7.75 -12.62
N GLY A 342 1.11 7.94 -11.92
CA GLY A 342 2.40 8.21 -12.56
C GLY A 342 2.51 9.61 -13.18
N LEU A 343 1.86 10.58 -12.55
CA LEU A 343 1.78 11.99 -12.94
C LEU A 343 2.67 12.91 -12.07
N LEU A 344 3.55 12.30 -11.27
CA LEU A 344 4.59 13.01 -10.55
C LEU A 344 5.93 12.73 -11.23
N PRO A 345 6.88 13.68 -11.21
CA PRO A 345 8.26 13.36 -11.54
C PRO A 345 8.82 12.35 -10.53
N PRO A 346 9.75 11.48 -10.95
CA PRO A 346 10.45 10.61 -10.00
C PRO A 346 11.29 11.45 -9.03
N GLN A 347 11.39 10.96 -7.79
CA GLN A 347 12.24 11.58 -6.77
C GLN A 347 13.69 11.12 -6.94
N ASP A 348 14.63 12.06 -6.82
CA ASP A 348 16.05 11.74 -6.79
C ASP A 348 16.44 11.08 -5.46
N LEU A 349 17.45 10.22 -5.49
CA LEU A 349 18.02 9.61 -4.27
C LEU A 349 18.54 10.67 -3.28
N ASP A 350 19.12 11.76 -3.81
CA ASP A 350 19.51 12.92 -3.02
C ASP A 350 18.38 13.95 -3.01
N CYS A 351 17.57 13.89 -1.96
CA CYS A 351 16.48 14.82 -1.71
C CYS A 351 16.91 16.03 -0.86
N SER A 352 18.20 16.26 -0.60
CA SER A 352 18.65 17.36 0.27
C SER A 352 18.21 18.76 -0.17
N ASN A 353 17.92 18.94 -1.47
CA ASN A 353 17.39 20.17 -2.04
C ASN A 353 15.86 20.16 -2.23
N ASP A 354 15.18 19.07 -1.88
CA ASP A 354 13.72 19.00 -1.95
C ASP A 354 13.13 19.92 -0.86
N PRO A 355 12.22 20.84 -1.21
CA PRO A 355 11.60 21.74 -0.24
C PRO A 355 10.87 21.00 0.90
N ASN A 356 10.45 19.76 0.67
CA ASN A 356 9.70 18.94 1.62
C ASN A 356 10.61 18.15 2.59
N VAL A 357 11.94 18.21 2.46
CA VAL A 357 12.90 17.63 3.43
C VAL A 357 13.10 18.54 4.65
N ALA A 358 12.66 19.79 4.58
CA ALA A 358 12.74 20.72 5.70
C ALA A 358 11.94 20.22 6.92
N LEU A 359 12.45 20.49 8.12
CA LEU A 359 11.75 20.19 9.36
C LEU A 359 10.41 20.98 9.42
N PRO A 360 9.40 20.47 10.14
CA PRO A 360 8.15 21.21 10.34
C PRO A 360 8.40 22.63 10.88
N GLY A 361 8.06 23.65 10.09
CA GLY A 361 8.27 25.06 10.41
C GLY A 361 9.56 25.69 9.87
N GLU A 362 10.45 24.91 9.25
CA GLU A 362 11.74 25.36 8.69
C GLU A 362 11.77 25.37 7.14
N GLY A 363 10.60 25.49 6.51
CA GLY A 363 10.46 25.55 5.05
C GLY A 363 9.02 25.80 4.63
N GLU A 364 8.80 26.07 3.34
CA GLU A 364 7.46 26.02 2.75
C GLU A 364 7.26 24.63 2.15
N TYR A 365 6.20 23.94 2.60
CA TYR A 365 5.78 22.71 1.94
C TYR A 365 5.33 23.05 0.50
N ASP A 366 5.83 22.28 -0.47
CA ASP A 366 5.45 22.44 -1.87
C ASP A 366 4.61 21.24 -2.31
N PHE A 367 3.32 21.50 -2.57
CA PHE A 367 2.41 20.54 -3.19
C PHE A 367 2.67 20.36 -4.69
N GLN A 368 3.73 20.96 -5.25
CA GLN A 368 4.19 20.79 -6.63
C GLN A 368 3.05 20.95 -7.65
N GLU A 369 2.23 21.99 -7.48
CA GLU A 369 1.13 22.23 -8.42
C GLU A 369 1.66 22.61 -9.82
N ASP A 370 1.26 21.81 -10.80
CA ASP A 370 1.60 22.01 -12.21
C ASP A 370 0.39 21.70 -13.11
N GLU A 371 0.62 21.64 -14.42
CA GLU A 371 -0.43 21.31 -15.38
C GLU A 371 -0.98 19.87 -15.21
N GLN A 372 -0.20 18.95 -14.63
CA GLN A 372 -0.66 17.60 -14.34
C GLN A 372 -1.62 17.56 -13.15
N SER A 373 -1.47 18.46 -12.17
CA SER A 373 -2.47 18.62 -11.10
C SER A 373 -3.88 18.90 -11.61
N LYS A 374 -4.03 19.53 -12.79
CA LYS A 374 -5.34 19.77 -13.41
C LYS A 374 -6.01 18.49 -13.93
N ILE A 375 -5.22 17.48 -14.28
CA ILE A 375 -5.75 16.18 -14.76
C ILE A 375 -6.59 15.52 -13.66
N VAL A 376 -6.13 15.65 -12.41
CA VAL A 376 -6.76 15.07 -11.24
C VAL A 376 -7.64 16.07 -10.48
N GLU A 377 -8.00 17.20 -11.09
CA GLU A 377 -8.70 18.29 -10.41
C GLU A 377 -10.06 17.87 -9.84
N ASP A 378 -10.88 17.22 -10.67
CA ASP A 378 -12.26 16.82 -10.34
C ASP A 378 -12.32 15.32 -10.04
N PRO A 379 -12.46 14.90 -8.76
CA PRO A 379 -12.49 13.48 -8.39
C PRO A 379 -13.76 12.76 -8.86
N LEU A 380 -14.78 13.49 -9.31
CA LEU A 380 -16.01 12.96 -9.87
C LEU A 380 -16.08 13.02 -11.40
N ASP A 381 -15.09 13.60 -12.10
CA ASP A 381 -15.07 13.60 -13.57
C ASP A 381 -15.07 12.17 -14.13
N ASP A 382 -15.84 11.95 -15.19
CA ASP A 382 -16.00 10.62 -15.79
C ASP A 382 -14.78 10.23 -16.63
N LYS A 383 -14.10 11.19 -17.30
CA LYS A 383 -12.91 10.88 -18.09
C LYS A 383 -11.72 10.52 -17.21
N LEU A 384 -11.56 11.22 -16.10
CA LEU A 384 -10.57 10.90 -15.08
C LEU A 384 -10.87 9.53 -14.48
N TRP A 385 -12.14 9.24 -14.15
CA TRP A 385 -12.53 7.94 -13.61
C TRP A 385 -12.30 6.78 -14.57
N ASP A 386 -12.62 6.97 -15.85
CA ASP A 386 -12.34 6.00 -16.91
C ASP A 386 -10.83 5.78 -17.04
N THR A 387 -10.03 6.84 -16.95
CA THR A 387 -8.56 6.75 -16.99
C THR A 387 -8.04 5.99 -15.78
N TRP A 388 -8.50 6.32 -14.58
CA TRP A 388 -8.16 5.64 -13.32
C TRP A 388 -8.45 4.14 -13.39
N ASN A 389 -9.66 3.76 -13.80
CA ASN A 389 -10.06 2.35 -13.87
C ASN A 389 -9.35 1.59 -15.00
N ARG A 390 -9.19 2.22 -16.18
CA ARG A 390 -8.47 1.62 -17.30
C ARG A 390 -7.02 1.38 -16.94
N GLN A 391 -6.33 2.35 -16.37
CA GLN A 391 -4.94 2.21 -15.96
C GLN A 391 -4.77 1.14 -14.89
N ALA A 392 -5.64 1.12 -13.86
CA ALA A 392 -5.64 0.04 -12.88
C ALA A 392 -5.84 -1.34 -13.52
N TYR A 393 -6.73 -1.45 -14.52
CA TYR A 393 -6.97 -2.70 -15.25
C TYR A 393 -5.78 -3.11 -16.11
N ASP A 394 -5.23 -2.20 -16.90
CA ASP A 394 -4.11 -2.44 -17.80
C ASP A 394 -2.86 -2.83 -17.01
N ASN A 395 -2.52 -2.09 -15.95
CA ASN A 395 -1.43 -2.43 -15.03
C ASN A 395 -1.63 -3.83 -14.44
N THR A 396 -2.83 -4.13 -13.93
CA THR A 396 -3.13 -5.47 -13.38
C THR A 396 -2.94 -6.58 -14.42
N ALA A 397 -3.35 -6.34 -15.66
CA ALA A 397 -3.22 -7.30 -16.75
C ALA A 397 -1.74 -7.53 -17.12
N ILE A 398 -0.95 -6.46 -17.20
CA ILE A 398 0.49 -6.55 -17.49
C ILE A 398 1.23 -7.27 -16.35
N PHE A 399 0.98 -6.90 -15.09
CA PHE A 399 1.59 -7.59 -13.95
C PHE A 399 1.21 -9.07 -13.90
N ARG A 400 -0.06 -9.40 -14.17
CA ARG A 400 -0.52 -10.79 -14.28
C ARG A 400 0.23 -11.52 -15.37
N GLU A 401 0.34 -10.94 -16.56
CA GLU A 401 0.98 -11.58 -17.70
C GLU A 401 2.49 -11.75 -17.52
N LEU A 402 3.21 -10.80 -16.91
CA LEU A 402 4.66 -10.88 -16.77
C LEU A 402 5.11 -11.73 -15.59
N PHE A 403 4.37 -11.69 -14.48
CA PHE A 403 4.87 -12.18 -13.19
C PHE A 403 3.96 -13.20 -12.51
N HIS A 404 2.73 -13.39 -13.00
CA HIS A 404 1.73 -14.24 -12.35
C HIS A 404 1.57 -13.88 -10.85
N CYS A 405 1.46 -12.59 -10.55
CA CYS A 405 1.34 -12.11 -9.17
C CYS A 405 0.06 -12.62 -8.51
N VAL A 406 0.17 -13.05 -7.25
CA VAL A 406 -0.98 -13.24 -6.36
C VAL A 406 -1.10 -12.06 -5.40
N PRO A 407 -2.32 -11.69 -4.98
CA PRO A 407 -3.61 -12.30 -5.29
C PRO A 407 -4.15 -11.85 -6.66
N ASP A 408 -5.00 -12.68 -7.28
CA ASP A 408 -5.60 -12.41 -8.58
C ASP A 408 -7.00 -13.02 -8.72
N ASN A 409 -7.91 -12.36 -9.46
CA ASN A 409 -9.29 -12.85 -9.66
C ASN A 409 -9.38 -14.13 -10.50
N SER A 410 -8.35 -14.50 -11.25
CA SER A 410 -8.29 -15.77 -11.97
C SER A 410 -8.05 -16.97 -11.04
N VAL A 411 -7.57 -16.73 -9.82
CA VAL A 411 -7.25 -17.77 -8.83
C VAL A 411 -8.39 -17.88 -7.82
N LYS A 412 -9.31 -18.84 -8.01
CA LYS A 412 -10.52 -18.99 -7.17
C LYS A 412 -10.42 -20.12 -6.15
N THR A 413 -9.49 -21.04 -6.35
CA THR A 413 -9.22 -22.20 -5.50
C THR A 413 -7.73 -22.33 -5.20
N PHE A 414 -7.37 -23.13 -4.20
CA PHE A 414 -5.96 -23.47 -3.98
C PHE A 414 -5.40 -24.34 -5.11
N GLU A 415 -6.24 -25.10 -5.80
CA GLU A 415 -5.82 -25.82 -7.02
C GLU A 415 -5.47 -24.84 -8.15
N ASP A 416 -6.24 -23.76 -8.31
CA ASP A 416 -5.87 -22.67 -9.24
C ASP A 416 -4.58 -21.99 -8.81
N TYR A 417 -4.40 -21.77 -7.49
CA TYR A 417 -3.20 -21.16 -6.92
C TYR A 417 -1.94 -21.95 -7.26
N ASP A 418 -1.97 -23.26 -6.98
CA ASP A 418 -0.85 -24.17 -7.24
C ASP A 418 -0.50 -24.27 -8.75
N LYS A 419 -1.49 -24.05 -9.64
CA LYS A 419 -1.29 -24.02 -11.11
C LYS A 419 -0.84 -22.65 -11.63
N PHE A 420 -1.21 -21.58 -10.93
CA PHE A 420 -0.98 -20.22 -11.37
C PHE A 420 0.41 -19.72 -10.99
N LEU A 421 0.94 -20.14 -9.84
CA LEU A 421 2.28 -19.77 -9.39
C LEU A 421 3.37 -20.19 -10.40
N PRO A 422 4.50 -19.47 -10.43
CA PRO A 422 5.64 -19.84 -11.25
C PRO A 422 6.10 -21.29 -10.99
N LYS A 423 6.63 -21.94 -12.04
CA LYS A 423 7.15 -23.31 -11.94
C LYS A 423 8.30 -23.41 -10.93
N GLU A 424 8.55 -24.62 -10.41
CA GLU A 424 9.70 -24.89 -9.55
C GLU A 424 10.99 -24.33 -10.13
N GLY A 425 11.70 -23.53 -9.32
CA GLY A 425 12.95 -22.85 -9.70
C GLY A 425 12.81 -21.36 -9.97
N ILE A 426 11.61 -20.85 -10.23
CA ILE A 426 11.36 -19.41 -10.40
C ILE A 426 10.92 -18.82 -9.06
N LYS A 427 11.62 -17.77 -8.61
CA LYS A 427 11.27 -17.05 -7.36
C LYS A 427 9.99 -16.23 -7.55
N ALA A 428 9.21 -16.10 -6.48
CA ALA A 428 8.06 -15.19 -6.47
C ALA A 428 8.51 -13.76 -6.82
N GLY A 429 7.64 -13.03 -7.54
CA GLY A 429 7.93 -11.67 -8.01
C GLY A 429 8.85 -11.59 -9.23
N HIS A 430 9.45 -12.69 -9.69
CA HIS A 430 10.25 -12.70 -10.92
C HIS A 430 9.40 -13.06 -12.15
N LEU A 431 9.95 -12.88 -13.35
CA LEU A 431 9.25 -13.23 -14.59
C LEU A 431 8.76 -14.68 -14.59
N PHE A 432 7.46 -14.88 -14.79
CA PHE A 432 6.86 -16.22 -14.73
C PHE A 432 7.31 -17.11 -15.90
N ASN A 433 7.60 -16.48 -17.04
CA ASN A 433 8.04 -17.13 -18.27
C ASN A 433 9.41 -16.55 -18.70
N PRO A 434 10.52 -17.14 -18.24
CA PRO A 434 11.86 -16.66 -18.58
C PRO A 434 12.18 -16.79 -20.08
N GLU A 435 11.46 -17.62 -20.82
CA GLU A 435 11.63 -17.77 -22.27
C GLU A 435 11.04 -16.60 -23.08
N MET A 436 10.30 -15.68 -22.44
CA MET A 436 9.82 -14.47 -23.12
C MET A 436 11.02 -13.63 -23.56
N PRO A 437 11.08 -13.17 -24.83
CA PRO A 437 12.14 -12.29 -25.29
C PRO A 437 12.21 -11.02 -24.42
N LEU A 438 13.41 -10.59 -24.04
CA LEU A 438 13.60 -9.41 -23.18
C LEU A 438 12.92 -8.17 -23.77
N LYS A 439 12.98 -8.01 -25.10
CA LYS A 439 12.30 -6.92 -25.80
C LYS A 439 10.80 -6.89 -25.51
N ASP A 440 10.13 -8.05 -25.58
CA ASP A 440 8.69 -8.15 -25.34
C ASP A 440 8.35 -7.88 -23.87
N VAL A 441 9.21 -8.31 -22.93
CA VAL A 441 9.09 -7.99 -21.50
C VAL A 441 9.11 -6.47 -21.30
N LYS A 442 10.11 -5.80 -21.87
CA LYS A 442 10.28 -4.34 -21.71
C LYS A 442 9.19 -3.55 -22.42
N GLU A 443 8.77 -3.96 -23.63
CA GLU A 443 7.62 -3.37 -24.33
C GLU A 443 6.32 -3.47 -23.50
N LYS A 444 6.15 -4.54 -22.71
CA LYS A 444 5.03 -4.65 -21.76
C LYS A 444 5.19 -3.74 -20.54
N LEU A 445 6.39 -3.66 -19.97
CA LEU A 445 6.68 -2.76 -18.85
C LEU A 445 6.49 -1.28 -19.23
N ASP A 446 6.79 -0.88 -20.47
CA ASP A 446 6.52 0.47 -20.99
C ASP A 446 5.04 0.87 -20.89
N GLY A 447 4.14 -0.12 -20.91
CA GLY A 447 2.70 0.06 -20.78
C GLY A 447 2.24 0.36 -19.36
N ILE A 448 3.08 0.08 -18.34
CA ILE A 448 2.77 0.37 -16.94
C ILE A 448 2.91 1.87 -16.69
N LYS A 449 1.91 2.45 -16.02
CA LYS A 449 1.94 3.84 -15.57
C LYS A 449 1.49 3.92 -14.13
N GLY A 450 2.22 4.67 -13.32
CA GLY A 450 2.04 4.75 -11.87
C GLY A 450 2.05 3.38 -11.22
N HIS A 451 1.38 3.28 -10.08
CA HIS A 451 1.39 2.07 -9.25
C HIS A 451 0.00 1.44 -9.08
N LEU A 452 -1.05 2.12 -9.55
CA LEU A 452 -2.43 1.70 -9.34
C LEU A 452 -2.73 0.35 -10.01
N VAL A 453 -3.28 -0.58 -9.24
CA VAL A 453 -3.82 -1.88 -9.70
C VAL A 453 -5.20 -2.13 -9.10
N ARG A 454 -5.98 -3.02 -9.71
CA ARG A 454 -7.28 -3.42 -9.17
C ARG A 454 -7.08 -4.35 -7.98
N PHE A 455 -7.84 -4.13 -6.91
CA PHE A 455 -7.88 -5.09 -5.82
C PHE A 455 -8.70 -6.34 -6.27
N PRO A 456 -8.17 -7.56 -6.11
CA PRO A 456 -8.84 -8.78 -6.57
C PRO A 456 -9.93 -9.21 -5.59
N THR A 457 -11.20 -8.93 -5.89
CA THR A 457 -12.34 -9.23 -5.02
C THR A 457 -12.75 -10.71 -4.98
N GLU A 458 -12.26 -11.54 -5.91
CA GLU A 458 -12.63 -12.95 -6.10
C GLU A 458 -11.51 -13.94 -5.79
N PHE A 459 -10.34 -13.47 -5.34
CA PHE A 459 -9.20 -14.34 -5.05
C PHE A 459 -9.53 -15.39 -3.97
N LEU A 460 -9.37 -16.68 -4.26
CA LEU A 460 -9.76 -17.81 -3.39
C LEU A 460 -11.20 -17.69 -2.84
N ILE A 461 -12.15 -17.20 -3.64
CA ILE A 461 -13.56 -17.06 -3.23
C ILE A 461 -14.25 -18.40 -2.93
N ASN A 462 -13.75 -19.49 -3.51
CA ASN A 462 -14.31 -20.83 -3.33
C ASN A 462 -13.58 -21.65 -2.25
N GLU A 463 -12.70 -21.01 -1.47
CA GLU A 463 -11.92 -21.65 -0.42
C GLU A 463 -12.22 -21.03 0.94
N GLU A 464 -12.08 -21.84 1.98
CA GLU A 464 -12.01 -21.34 3.35
C GLU A 464 -10.56 -20.97 3.65
N MET A 465 -10.25 -19.67 3.56
CA MET A 465 -8.88 -19.18 3.78
C MET A 465 -8.42 -19.36 5.24
N ALA A 466 -9.35 -19.36 6.20
CA ALA A 466 -9.07 -19.48 7.62
C ALA A 466 -9.46 -20.88 8.15
N GLU A 467 -8.50 -21.79 8.27
CA GLU A 467 -8.74 -23.07 8.94
C GLU A 467 -8.71 -22.88 10.47
N ARG A 468 -9.78 -23.30 11.17
CA ARG A 468 -9.81 -23.30 12.64
C ARG A 468 -8.81 -24.31 13.19
N GLY A 469 -7.90 -23.84 14.04
CA GLY A 469 -6.80 -24.64 14.58
C GLY A 469 -6.29 -24.10 15.93
N LEU A 470 -5.14 -24.59 16.39
CA LEU A 470 -4.55 -24.12 17.66
C LEU A 470 -4.17 -22.63 17.61
N ASP A 471 -3.72 -22.14 16.45
CA ASP A 471 -3.31 -20.74 16.27
C ASP A 471 -4.51 -19.81 15.98
N PHE A 472 -5.60 -20.34 15.43
CA PHE A 472 -6.82 -19.60 15.09
C PHE A 472 -8.07 -20.28 15.70
N ASN A 473 -8.50 -19.80 16.86
CA ASN A 473 -9.61 -20.34 17.66
C ASN A 473 -10.43 -19.22 18.32
N GLU A 474 -11.51 -19.55 19.04
CA GLU A 474 -12.40 -18.57 19.70
C GLU A 474 -11.70 -17.61 20.67
N ILE A 475 -10.53 -17.96 21.20
CA ILE A 475 -9.73 -17.11 22.12
C ILE A 475 -8.78 -16.21 21.33
N THR A 476 -8.18 -16.71 20.24
CA THR A 476 -7.26 -15.93 19.40
C THR A 476 -7.96 -15.15 18.30
N GLU A 477 -9.27 -15.35 18.09
CA GLU A 477 -10.06 -14.70 17.04
C GLU A 477 -9.99 -13.17 17.10
N SER A 478 -10.06 -12.60 18.31
CA SER A 478 -9.96 -11.15 18.53
C SER A 478 -8.58 -10.56 18.22
N ILE A 479 -7.55 -11.40 18.09
CA ILE A 479 -6.22 -10.96 17.65
C ILE A 479 -6.25 -10.57 16.17
N TYR A 480 -7.17 -11.15 15.38
CA TYR A 480 -7.21 -10.99 13.93
C TYR A 480 -8.29 -10.01 13.42
N THR A 481 -9.00 -9.31 14.31
CA THR A 481 -10.19 -8.47 13.98
C THR A 481 -10.04 -7.01 14.31
#